data_AF-A0A9D3RUG4-F1
#
_entry.id   AF-A0A9D3RUG4-F1
#
_cell.length_a   1.000
_cell.length_b   1.000
_cell.length_c   1.000
_cell.angle_alpha   90.00
_cell.angle_beta   90.00
_cell.angle_gamma   90.00
#
_symmetry.space_group_name_H-M   'P 1'
#
loop_
_entity.id
_entity.type
_entity.pdbx_description
1 polymer ?
#
loop_
_entity_poly.entity_id
_entity_poly.type
_entity_poly.pdbx_seq_one_letter_code
_entity_poly.pdbx_strand_id
1 'polypeptide(L)'
;MLDMTPVLSASGWDRSREHDNEDQDCECPQSKSETVNKSRKFYRLCSRDEKERAAALEALTKSVLSSLGQHGDSARIDEDTLLQLLQVAKTCPFPDIRERAAELLKTAQDHGVDIPQPLASGPSAFIPTEEILEQGGDQPVLMEAFLSMGRVDHVTMVMALHPAYLSCFLRTQQALLQFDGPLPCHWRHYIVIMAAARHHCSYLVQLHRCWFLQAGGDESWLQGLHCAPPKLRRLGPINKLLAHRPWLLSPEHIQELVSPGSEDRWSLAELIQAVVLLAHSHSLSSFVWGCGVNPEPDHMAGHAFQPPSPSARPSHSPMPEDAASRTGGSDAVTGVRGPEWRS
;
A
#
# COMPACT_ATOMS: atom_id res chain seq x y z
N MET A 1 -16.47 29.28 31.19
CA MET A 1 -17.47 28.17 31.21
C MET A 1 -18.52 28.50 30.18
N LEU A 2 -18.35 27.95 28.97
CA LEU A 2 -19.38 27.93 27.95
C LEU A 2 -19.44 26.48 27.46
N ASP A 3 -20.62 25.92 27.65
CA ASP A 3 -21.01 24.54 27.47
C ASP A 3 -21.07 24.20 25.96
N MET A 4 -20.42 23.11 25.57
CA MET A 4 -20.39 22.59 24.20
C MET A 4 -20.79 21.12 24.28
N THR A 5 -22.10 20.86 24.24
CA THR A 5 -22.67 19.54 23.99
C THR A 5 -22.98 19.39 22.50
N PRO A 6 -22.56 18.30 21.84
CA PRO A 6 -22.93 18.04 20.45
C PRO A 6 -24.25 17.25 20.39
N VAL A 7 -25.21 17.76 19.61
CA VAL A 7 -26.44 17.04 19.25
C VAL A 7 -26.13 16.12 18.07
N LEU A 8 -26.13 14.81 18.32
CA LEU A 8 -26.21 13.77 17.30
C LEU A 8 -27.69 13.51 17.00
N SER A 9 -28.12 13.70 15.76
CA SER A 9 -29.34 13.05 15.26
C SER A 9 -29.01 12.25 14.01
N ALA A 10 -29.30 10.96 14.10
CA ALA A 10 -29.21 10.00 13.02
C ALA A 10 -30.58 9.88 12.34
N SER A 11 -30.60 10.01 11.02
CA SER A 11 -31.60 9.41 10.14
C SER A 11 -30.78 8.67 9.07
N GLY A 12 -30.91 7.36 8.86
CA GLY A 12 -32.15 6.62 8.65
C GLY A 12 -32.38 6.48 7.15
N TRP A 13 -31.47 5.80 6.44
CA TRP A 13 -31.62 5.49 5.02
C TRP A 13 -31.89 3.99 4.85
N ASP A 14 -33.18 3.71 4.65
CA ASP A 14 -33.76 2.41 4.32
C ASP A 14 -33.58 2.16 2.82
N ARG A 15 -32.90 1.06 2.48
CA ARG A 15 -32.60 0.66 1.10
C ARG A 15 -33.55 -0.46 0.71
N SER A 16 -34.79 -0.10 0.36
CA SER A 16 -35.78 -1.01 -0.21
C SER A 16 -36.43 -0.37 -1.43
N ARG A 17 -36.31 -1.06 -2.57
CA ARG A 17 -36.88 -0.79 -3.93
C ARG A 17 -35.97 -0.02 -4.89
N GLU A 18 -35.31 -0.77 -5.77
CA GLU A 18 -35.62 -0.77 -7.21
C GLU A 18 -35.01 -2.03 -7.84
N HIS A 19 -35.82 -2.71 -8.66
CA HIS A 19 -35.55 -3.98 -9.33
C HIS A 19 -35.39 -3.71 -10.83
N ASP A 20 -34.63 -4.59 -11.48
CA ASP A 20 -34.69 -4.98 -12.89
C ASP A 20 -34.08 -4.03 -13.96
N ASN A 21 -32.89 -4.40 -14.47
CA ASN A 21 -32.78 -4.88 -15.85
C ASN A 21 -31.41 -5.52 -16.18
N GLU A 22 -31.50 -6.82 -16.46
CA GLU A 22 -30.85 -7.63 -17.50
C GLU A 22 -29.32 -7.73 -17.59
N ASP A 23 -28.87 -8.95 -17.23
CA ASP A 23 -27.59 -9.58 -17.52
C ASP A 23 -27.26 -9.61 -19.02
N GLN A 24 -26.01 -9.31 -19.35
CA GLN A 24 -25.40 -9.82 -20.58
C GLN A 24 -23.94 -10.22 -20.32
N ASP A 25 -23.76 -11.54 -20.20
CA ASP A 25 -22.51 -12.23 -19.98
C ASP A 25 -21.46 -11.90 -21.06
N CYS A 26 -20.24 -11.58 -20.60
CA CYS A 26 -19.03 -11.61 -21.43
C CYS A 26 -17.97 -12.45 -20.70
N GLU A 27 -17.89 -13.73 -21.07
CA GLU A 27 -16.85 -14.67 -20.63
C GLU A 27 -15.49 -14.33 -21.26
N CYS A 28 -14.45 -14.08 -20.44
CA CYS A 28 -13.03 -14.31 -20.79
C CYS A 28 -12.07 -14.07 -19.59
N PRO A 29 -10.87 -14.69 -19.56
CA PRO A 29 -10.57 -16.07 -19.15
C PRO A 29 -9.92 -16.15 -17.75
N GLN A 30 -9.75 -17.39 -17.28
CA GLN A 30 -9.57 -17.86 -15.90
C GLN A 30 -8.36 -17.33 -15.07
N SER A 31 -7.51 -16.44 -15.59
CA SER A 31 -6.34 -15.92 -14.85
C SER A 31 -6.68 -14.78 -13.87
N LYS A 32 -7.83 -14.10 -14.02
CA LYS A 32 -8.28 -13.04 -13.10
C LYS A 32 -8.79 -13.59 -11.76
N SER A 33 -9.14 -14.88 -11.71
CA SER A 33 -9.80 -15.52 -10.56
C SER A 33 -8.87 -15.73 -9.37
N GLU A 34 -7.60 -16.06 -9.61
CA GLU A 34 -6.70 -16.51 -8.54
C GLU A 34 -6.16 -15.34 -7.68
N THR A 35 -5.70 -14.25 -8.31
CA THR A 35 -5.13 -13.09 -7.58
C THR A 35 -6.18 -12.37 -6.75
N VAL A 36 -7.41 -12.24 -7.28
CA VAL A 36 -8.55 -11.66 -6.57
C VAL A 36 -9.05 -12.56 -5.43
N ASN A 37 -8.94 -13.89 -5.56
CA ASN A 37 -9.27 -14.82 -4.48
C ASN A 37 -8.24 -14.85 -3.35
N LYS A 38 -6.95 -14.61 -3.63
CA LYS A 38 -5.87 -14.65 -2.63
C LYS A 38 -5.98 -13.51 -1.60
N SER A 39 -6.27 -12.28 -2.03
CA SER A 39 -6.49 -11.13 -1.13
C SER A 39 -7.80 -11.21 -0.31
N ARG A 40 -8.75 -12.06 -0.70
CA ARG A 40 -10.04 -12.22 0.01
C ARG A 40 -9.93 -12.96 1.34
N LYS A 41 -8.91 -13.80 1.53
CA LYS A 41 -8.77 -14.63 2.75
C LYS A 41 -8.67 -13.79 4.02
N PHE A 42 -7.89 -12.72 3.98
CA PHE A 42 -7.65 -11.84 5.12
C PHE A 42 -8.66 -10.70 5.23
N TYR A 43 -9.37 -10.36 4.14
CA TYR A 43 -10.39 -9.30 4.15
C TYR A 43 -11.45 -9.51 5.24
N ARG A 44 -11.88 -10.75 5.48
CA ARG A 44 -12.90 -11.06 6.51
C ARG A 44 -12.39 -10.86 7.95
N LEU A 45 -11.08 -10.83 8.17
CA LEU A 45 -10.50 -10.44 9.47
C LEU A 45 -10.76 -8.96 9.80
N CYS A 46 -11.12 -8.16 8.81
CA CYS A 46 -11.40 -6.74 8.96
C CYS A 46 -12.87 -6.49 9.34
N SER A 47 -13.68 -7.54 9.54
CA SER A 47 -15.09 -7.38 9.89
C SER A 47 -15.25 -6.70 11.25
N ARG A 48 -16.19 -5.74 11.30
CA ARG A 48 -16.62 -5.09 12.55
C ARG A 48 -17.39 -6.04 13.46
N ASP A 49 -18.00 -7.10 12.91
CA ASP A 49 -18.63 -8.14 13.70
C ASP A 49 -17.56 -9.10 14.25
N GLU A 50 -17.44 -9.13 15.58
CA GLU A 50 -16.52 -10.00 16.30
C GLU A 50 -16.73 -11.49 16.00
N LYS A 51 -17.98 -11.94 15.83
CA LYS A 51 -18.28 -13.34 15.50
C LYS A 51 -17.86 -13.67 14.09
N GLU A 52 -18.09 -12.77 13.13
CA GLU A 52 -17.65 -12.97 11.76
C GLU A 52 -16.11 -12.99 11.68
N ARG A 53 -15.46 -12.07 12.39
CA ARG A 53 -13.99 -11.99 12.45
C ARG A 53 -13.38 -13.25 13.07
N ALA A 54 -13.94 -13.75 14.17
CA ALA A 54 -13.52 -15.01 14.79
C ALA A 54 -13.72 -16.21 13.83
N ALA A 55 -14.87 -16.28 13.14
CA ALA A 55 -15.12 -17.32 12.15
C ALA A 55 -14.14 -17.25 10.95
N ALA A 56 -13.76 -16.04 10.54
CA ALA A 56 -12.76 -15.83 9.50
C ALA A 56 -11.36 -16.30 9.95
N LEU A 57 -10.96 -16.00 11.18
CA LEU A 57 -9.69 -16.46 11.76
C LEU A 57 -9.64 -18.00 11.86
N GLU A 58 -10.74 -18.64 12.23
CA GLU A 58 -10.88 -20.09 12.23
C GLU A 58 -10.81 -20.70 10.83
N ALA A 59 -11.44 -20.06 9.84
CA ALA A 59 -11.38 -20.50 8.46
C ALA A 59 -9.95 -20.38 7.88
N LEU A 60 -9.26 -19.28 8.17
CA LEU A 60 -7.86 -19.07 7.80
C LEU A 60 -6.97 -20.13 8.45
N THR A 61 -7.14 -20.36 9.75
CA THR A 61 -6.43 -21.40 10.50
C THR A 61 -6.59 -22.76 9.84
N LYS A 62 -7.82 -23.19 9.56
CA LYS A 62 -8.09 -24.49 8.92
C LYS A 62 -7.48 -24.58 7.53
N SER A 63 -7.49 -23.48 6.76
CA SER A 63 -6.87 -23.42 5.44
C SER A 63 -5.36 -23.58 5.52
N VAL A 64 -4.68 -22.93 6.48
CA VAL A 64 -3.22 -23.03 6.63
C VAL A 64 -2.83 -24.42 7.11
N LEU A 65 -3.52 -24.97 8.11
CA LEU A 65 -3.24 -26.31 8.64
C LEU A 65 -3.51 -27.41 7.62
N SER A 66 -4.55 -27.28 6.78
CA SER A 66 -4.83 -28.26 5.73
C SER A 66 -3.74 -28.27 4.65
N SER A 67 -3.14 -27.11 4.34
CA SER A 67 -1.98 -27.02 3.46
C SER A 67 -0.74 -27.71 4.04
N LEU A 68 -0.58 -27.75 5.36
CA LEU A 68 0.54 -28.45 6.02
C LEU A 68 0.36 -29.98 6.07
N GLY A 69 -0.88 -30.47 6.12
CA GLY A 69 -1.20 -31.90 6.25
C GLY A 69 -1.15 -32.70 4.94
N GLN A 70 -1.02 -32.03 3.79
CA GLN A 70 -0.99 -32.69 2.48
C GLN A 70 0.44 -33.12 2.14
N HIS A 71 0.72 -34.42 2.21
CA HIS A 71 2.03 -34.98 1.82
C HIS A 71 2.11 -35.14 0.30
N GLY A 72 2.72 -34.15 -0.37
CA GLY A 72 3.02 -34.16 -1.80
C GLY A 72 3.56 -32.81 -2.29
N ASP A 73 4.14 -32.77 -3.48
CA ASP A 73 4.76 -31.57 -4.09
C ASP A 73 3.75 -30.43 -4.42
N SER A 74 2.45 -30.67 -4.20
CA SER A 74 1.34 -29.82 -4.64
C SER A 74 0.72 -28.93 -3.55
N ALA A 75 1.11 -29.06 -2.28
CA ALA A 75 0.49 -28.30 -1.20
C ALA A 75 1.56 -27.71 -0.26
N ARG A 76 2.06 -26.55 -0.65
CA ARG A 76 2.84 -25.66 0.22
C ARG A 76 2.04 -24.38 0.44
N ILE A 77 2.17 -23.79 1.62
CA ILE A 77 1.60 -22.47 1.88
C ILE A 77 2.23 -21.49 0.87
N ASP A 78 1.41 -20.72 0.17
CA ASP A 78 1.92 -19.73 -0.77
C ASP A 78 2.62 -18.57 -0.06
N GLU A 79 3.63 -18.00 -0.73
CA GLU A 79 4.45 -16.91 -0.21
C GLU A 79 3.60 -15.70 0.22
N ASP A 80 2.61 -15.31 -0.58
CA ASP A 80 1.70 -14.20 -0.26
C ASP A 80 0.98 -14.42 1.08
N THR A 81 0.51 -15.64 1.33
CA THR A 81 -0.13 -16.02 2.60
C THR A 81 0.85 -15.94 3.77
N LEU A 82 2.10 -16.38 3.59
CA LEU A 82 3.13 -16.27 4.63
C LEU A 82 3.45 -14.80 4.95
N LEU A 83 3.56 -13.95 3.94
CA LEU A 83 3.83 -12.52 4.12
C LEU A 83 2.65 -11.80 4.80
N GLN A 84 1.41 -12.14 4.44
CA GLN A 84 0.22 -11.58 5.11
C GLN A 84 0.11 -12.05 6.57
N LEU A 85 0.40 -13.33 6.85
CA LEU A 85 0.48 -13.83 8.22
C LEU A 85 1.57 -13.09 9.02
N LEU A 86 2.75 -12.89 8.42
CA LEU A 86 3.85 -12.16 9.05
C LEU A 86 3.46 -10.72 9.38
N GLN A 87 2.82 -10.03 8.44
CA GLN A 87 2.34 -8.67 8.64
C GLN A 87 1.36 -8.59 9.80
N VAL A 88 0.32 -9.42 9.78
CA VAL A 88 -0.74 -9.45 10.79
C VAL A 88 -0.17 -9.85 12.17
N ALA A 89 0.76 -10.80 12.23
CA ALA A 89 1.44 -11.19 13.46
C ALA A 89 2.29 -10.07 14.07
N LYS A 90 2.68 -9.05 13.30
CA LYS A 90 3.51 -7.94 13.78
C LYS A 90 2.71 -6.69 14.10
N THR A 91 1.77 -6.29 13.24
CA THR A 91 1.14 -4.97 13.32
C THR A 91 -0.36 -4.98 13.60
N CYS A 92 -1.00 -6.15 13.66
CA CYS A 92 -2.44 -6.21 13.92
C CYS A 92 -2.74 -5.71 15.34
N PRO A 93 -3.69 -4.77 15.51
CA PRO A 93 -4.06 -4.24 16.82
C PRO A 93 -4.92 -5.22 17.64
N PHE A 94 -5.45 -6.28 17.02
CA PHE A 94 -6.25 -7.31 17.66
C PHE A 94 -5.36 -8.44 18.20
N PRO A 95 -5.24 -8.63 19.53
CA PRO A 95 -4.32 -9.61 20.11
C PRO A 95 -4.60 -11.06 19.68
N ASP A 96 -5.87 -11.44 19.61
CA ASP A 96 -6.32 -12.77 19.18
C ASP A 96 -5.86 -13.10 17.76
N ILE A 97 -5.97 -12.14 16.83
CA ILE A 97 -5.51 -12.32 15.45
C ILE A 97 -3.98 -12.37 15.42
N ARG A 98 -3.32 -11.46 16.14
CA ARG A 98 -1.85 -11.33 16.16
C ARG A 98 -1.18 -12.59 16.71
N GLU A 99 -1.65 -13.08 17.85
CA GLU A 99 -1.16 -14.30 18.49
C GLU A 99 -1.41 -15.52 17.60
N ARG A 100 -2.61 -15.65 17.04
CA ARG A 100 -2.94 -16.78 16.17
C ARG A 100 -2.11 -16.80 14.89
N ALA A 101 -1.85 -15.64 14.28
CA ALA A 101 -0.99 -15.55 13.11
C ALA A 101 0.47 -15.97 13.45
N ALA A 102 0.98 -15.55 14.61
CA ALA A 102 2.31 -15.95 15.08
C ALA A 102 2.41 -17.46 15.34
N GLU A 103 1.38 -18.07 15.93
CA GLU A 103 1.29 -19.52 16.13
C GLU A 103 1.27 -20.30 14.81
N LEU A 104 0.52 -19.81 13.81
CA LEU A 104 0.46 -20.45 12.49
C LEU A 104 1.81 -20.42 11.78
N LEU A 105 2.53 -19.29 11.84
CA LEU A 105 3.89 -19.18 11.30
C LEU A 105 4.85 -20.14 11.99
N LYS A 106 4.79 -20.23 13.32
CA LYS A 106 5.61 -21.18 14.09
C LYS A 106 5.28 -22.63 13.73
N THR A 107 4.00 -22.96 13.61
CA THR A 107 3.55 -24.31 13.22
C THR A 107 4.04 -24.66 11.82
N ALA A 108 3.98 -23.73 10.88
CA ALA A 108 4.51 -23.92 9.54
C ALA A 108 6.03 -24.14 9.56
N GLN A 109 6.76 -23.36 10.37
CA GLN A 109 8.20 -23.55 10.58
C GLN A 109 8.54 -24.94 11.14
N ASP A 110 7.78 -25.41 12.14
CA ASP A 110 7.95 -26.74 12.75
C ASP A 110 7.71 -27.88 11.74
N HIS A 111 6.91 -27.63 10.70
CA HIS A 111 6.67 -28.55 9.58
C HIS A 111 7.69 -28.37 8.42
N GLY A 112 8.74 -27.58 8.62
CA GLY A 112 9.82 -27.38 7.64
C GLY A 112 9.49 -26.39 6.52
N VAL A 113 8.49 -25.52 6.70
CA VAL A 113 8.23 -24.40 5.78
C VAL A 113 9.20 -23.26 6.09
N ASP A 114 9.89 -22.76 5.08
CA ASP A 114 10.75 -21.58 5.20
C ASP A 114 9.89 -20.33 5.43
N ILE A 115 10.07 -19.67 6.57
CA ILE A 115 9.30 -18.48 6.96
C ILE A 115 10.08 -17.21 6.60
N PRO A 116 9.45 -16.24 5.89
CA PRO A 116 10.09 -14.97 5.59
C PRO A 116 10.42 -14.22 6.89
N GLN A 117 11.64 -13.70 6.99
CA GLN A 117 12.09 -12.89 8.11
C GLN A 117 12.13 -11.41 7.70
N PRO A 118 11.52 -10.50 8.47
CA PRO A 118 11.64 -9.06 8.22
C PRO A 118 13.11 -8.63 8.24
N LEU A 119 13.52 -7.82 7.27
CA LEU A 119 14.88 -7.27 7.21
C LEU A 119 15.08 -6.10 8.19
N ALA A 120 14.00 -5.43 8.56
CA ALA A 120 14.00 -4.35 9.54
C ALA A 120 13.42 -4.81 10.87
N SER A 121 13.94 -4.26 11.97
CA SER A 121 13.49 -4.59 13.33
C SER A 121 12.17 -3.93 13.74
N GLY A 122 11.67 -2.97 12.95
CA GLY A 122 10.42 -2.27 13.25
C GLY A 122 10.05 -1.21 12.21
N PRO A 123 9.06 -0.35 12.51
CA PRO A 123 8.45 0.56 11.53
C PRO A 123 9.36 1.69 11.03
N SER A 124 10.35 2.08 11.83
CA SER A 124 11.27 3.19 11.54
C SER A 124 12.71 2.80 11.86
N ALA A 125 13.65 3.28 11.04
CA ALA A 125 15.08 3.21 11.31
C ALA A 125 15.57 4.32 12.27
N PHE A 126 14.77 5.37 12.47
CA PHE A 126 15.13 6.56 13.26
C PHE A 126 14.46 6.59 14.63
N ILE A 127 13.30 5.92 14.75
CA ILE A 127 12.48 5.93 15.97
C ILE A 127 12.47 4.50 16.55
N PRO A 128 12.83 4.33 17.84
CA PRO A 128 12.80 3.03 18.51
C PRO A 128 11.43 2.35 18.42
N THR A 129 11.43 1.03 18.29
CA THR A 129 10.20 0.25 18.12
C THR A 129 9.38 0.24 19.41
N GLU A 130 10.07 0.21 20.55
CA GLU A 130 9.48 0.26 21.89
C GLU A 130 8.69 1.57 22.06
N GLU A 131 9.24 2.70 21.62
CA GLU A 131 8.56 4.00 21.69
C GLU A 131 7.27 4.01 20.88
N ILE A 132 7.31 3.47 19.65
CA ILE A 132 6.13 3.39 18.76
C ILE A 132 5.05 2.48 19.36
N LEU A 133 5.44 1.35 19.94
CA LEU A 133 4.50 0.38 20.51
C LEU A 133 3.94 0.82 21.86
N GLU A 134 4.74 1.42 22.74
CA GLU A 134 4.29 1.88 24.06
C GLU A 134 3.35 3.08 23.97
N GLN A 135 3.62 4.03 23.05
CA GLN A 135 2.79 5.23 22.90
C GLN A 135 1.66 5.05 21.88
N GLY A 136 1.82 4.13 20.92
CA GLY A 136 0.86 3.88 19.84
C GLY A 136 -0.01 2.63 20.01
N GLY A 137 0.40 1.65 20.82
CA GLY A 137 -0.03 0.25 20.72
C GLY A 137 -1.52 -0.07 20.95
N ASP A 138 -2.25 0.75 21.71
CA ASP A 138 -3.63 0.45 22.12
C ASP A 138 -4.66 1.49 21.67
N GLN A 139 -4.35 2.30 20.65
CA GLN A 139 -5.28 3.35 20.27
C GLN A 139 -6.45 2.82 19.43
N PRO A 140 -7.72 3.13 19.78
CA PRO A 140 -8.89 2.78 18.97
C PRO A 140 -8.80 3.18 17.50
N VAL A 141 -8.00 4.22 17.20
CA VAL A 141 -7.73 4.67 15.83
C VAL A 141 -6.97 3.62 14.99
N LEU A 142 -6.07 2.84 15.59
CA LEU A 142 -5.35 1.76 14.89
C LEU A 142 -6.27 0.57 14.62
N MET A 143 -7.15 0.24 15.58
CA MET A 143 -8.19 -0.76 15.37
C MET A 143 -9.10 -0.36 14.21
N GLU A 144 -9.56 0.89 14.20
CA GLU A 144 -10.38 1.44 13.13
C GLU A 144 -9.66 1.47 11.77
N ALA A 145 -8.36 1.80 11.77
CA ALA A 145 -7.51 1.72 10.58
C ALA A 145 -7.45 0.28 10.05
N PHE A 146 -7.20 -0.71 10.92
CA PHE A 146 -7.19 -2.12 10.53
C PHE A 146 -8.55 -2.58 9.98
N LEU A 147 -9.65 -2.24 10.64
CA LEU A 147 -10.99 -2.62 10.18
C LEU A 147 -11.35 -1.98 8.83
N SER A 148 -10.84 -0.77 8.56
CA SER A 148 -11.15 -0.04 7.33
C SER A 148 -10.23 -0.36 6.15
N MET A 149 -8.93 -0.56 6.42
CA MET A 149 -7.88 -0.73 5.42
C MET A 149 -7.35 -2.16 5.36
N GLY A 150 -7.69 -3.03 6.32
CA GLY A 150 -7.18 -4.40 6.42
C GLY A 150 -5.69 -4.54 6.73
N ARG A 151 -5.00 -3.43 6.98
CA ARG A 151 -3.63 -3.41 7.51
C ARG A 151 -3.38 -2.15 8.34
N VAL A 152 -2.44 -2.26 9.26
CA VAL A 152 -1.78 -1.12 9.89
C VAL A 152 -0.36 -1.10 9.34
N ASP A 153 -0.07 -0.17 8.43
CA ASP A 153 1.25 -0.01 7.83
C ASP A 153 2.19 0.82 8.72
N HIS A 154 3.49 0.79 8.43
CA HIS A 154 4.52 1.46 9.20
C HIS A 154 4.33 2.98 9.24
N VAL A 155 3.83 3.61 8.17
CA VAL A 155 3.46 5.04 8.18
C VAL A 155 2.40 5.30 9.25
N THR A 156 1.35 4.49 9.27
CA THR A 156 0.26 4.58 10.26
C THR A 156 0.80 4.36 11.68
N MET A 157 1.69 3.38 11.88
CA MET A 157 2.32 3.12 13.18
C MET A 157 3.17 4.31 13.65
N VAL A 158 4.01 4.89 12.79
CA VAL A 158 4.84 6.04 13.16
C VAL A 158 3.97 7.27 13.45
N MET A 159 2.91 7.50 12.66
CA MET A 159 1.96 8.60 12.92
C MET A 159 1.16 8.42 14.20
N ALA A 160 1.04 7.19 14.74
CA ALA A 160 0.31 6.90 15.98
C ALA A 160 0.92 7.57 17.22
N LEU A 161 2.19 7.98 17.16
CA LEU A 161 2.83 8.86 18.14
C LEU A 161 2.10 10.21 18.30
N HIS A 162 1.32 10.60 17.28
CA HIS A 162 0.53 11.82 17.28
C HIS A 162 -0.94 11.53 16.90
N PRO A 163 -1.78 11.07 17.85
CA PRO A 163 -3.11 10.49 17.58
C PRO A 163 -4.09 11.44 16.89
N ALA A 164 -4.05 12.71 17.29
CA ALA A 164 -4.88 13.75 16.69
C ALA A 164 -4.51 13.99 15.23
N TYR A 165 -3.21 13.93 14.89
CA TYR A 165 -2.73 14.04 13.51
C TYR A 165 -3.10 12.80 12.71
N LEU A 166 -2.85 11.60 13.26
CA LEU A 166 -3.22 10.33 12.63
C LEU A 166 -4.72 10.27 12.29
N SER A 167 -5.58 10.73 13.20
CA SER A 167 -7.04 10.76 12.98
C SER A 167 -7.43 11.66 11.82
N CYS A 168 -6.76 12.79 11.64
CA CYS A 168 -6.94 13.66 10.46
C CYS A 168 -6.39 12.99 9.19
N PHE A 169 -5.19 12.42 9.26
CA PHE A 169 -4.54 11.74 8.14
C PHE A 169 -5.41 10.60 7.58
N LEU A 170 -5.90 9.69 8.44
CA LEU A 170 -6.71 8.55 8.01
C LEU A 170 -8.02 8.99 7.36
N ARG A 171 -8.71 10.00 7.93
CA ARG A 171 -9.92 10.57 7.32
C ARG A 171 -9.64 11.16 5.94
N THR A 172 -8.52 11.86 5.79
CA THR A 172 -8.08 12.39 4.49
C THR A 172 -7.78 11.26 3.51
N GLN A 173 -7.06 10.21 3.93
CA GLN A 173 -6.75 9.07 3.06
C GLN A 173 -8.01 8.32 2.63
N GLN A 174 -8.96 8.07 3.54
CA GLN A 174 -10.25 7.46 3.22
C GLN A 174 -11.02 8.29 2.18
N ALA A 175 -11.10 9.61 2.37
CA ALA A 175 -11.77 10.50 1.42
C ALA A 175 -11.10 10.51 0.04
N LEU A 176 -9.77 10.45 -0.01
CA LEU A 176 -9.02 10.48 -1.26
C LEU A 176 -9.05 9.13 -2.00
N LEU A 177 -8.93 8.02 -1.29
CA LEU A 177 -8.63 6.72 -1.87
C LEU A 177 -9.78 5.72 -1.81
N GLN A 178 -10.70 5.83 -0.86
CA GLN A 178 -11.77 4.84 -0.69
C GLN A 178 -13.14 5.32 -1.19
N PHE A 179 -13.55 6.54 -0.84
CA PHE A 179 -14.90 7.01 -1.14
C PHE A 179 -15.11 7.26 -2.64
N ASP A 180 -16.36 7.22 -3.08
CA ASP A 180 -16.70 7.56 -4.46
C ASP A 180 -16.26 9.00 -4.78
N GLY A 181 -15.75 9.18 -6.00
CA GLY A 181 -15.14 10.43 -6.42
C GLY A 181 -14.99 10.48 -7.94
N PRO A 182 -14.49 11.61 -8.49
CA PRO A 182 -14.46 11.81 -9.93
C PRO A 182 -13.52 10.85 -10.66
N LEU A 183 -12.52 10.27 -9.97
CA LEU A 183 -11.60 9.28 -10.53
C LEU A 183 -11.90 7.84 -10.07
N PRO A 184 -11.72 6.83 -10.95
CA PRO A 184 -11.76 5.42 -10.55
C PRO A 184 -10.69 5.09 -9.50
N CYS A 185 -10.98 4.19 -8.56
CA CYS A 185 -10.08 3.85 -7.45
C CYS A 185 -8.66 3.47 -7.89
N HIS A 186 -8.51 2.57 -8.87
CA HIS A 186 -7.19 2.20 -9.40
C HIS A 186 -6.43 3.38 -10.03
N TRP A 187 -7.12 4.35 -10.66
CA TRP A 187 -6.45 5.55 -11.18
C TRP A 187 -5.84 6.39 -10.07
N ARG A 188 -6.54 6.49 -8.94
CA ARG A 188 -6.05 7.25 -7.77
C ARG A 188 -4.77 6.65 -7.22
N HIS A 189 -4.71 5.33 -7.06
CA HIS A 189 -3.48 4.65 -6.63
C HIS A 189 -2.35 4.79 -7.65
N TYR A 190 -2.64 4.75 -8.95
CA TYR A 190 -1.61 5.00 -9.96
C TYR A 190 -1.07 6.43 -9.92
N ILE A 191 -1.92 7.43 -9.69
CA ILE A 191 -1.49 8.83 -9.49
C ILE A 191 -0.56 8.96 -8.27
N VAL A 192 -0.86 8.26 -7.18
CA VAL A 192 0.02 8.22 -6.00
C VAL A 192 1.38 7.60 -6.34
N ILE A 193 1.40 6.49 -7.10
CA ILE A 193 2.64 5.87 -7.59
C ILE A 193 3.46 6.88 -8.41
N MET A 194 2.82 7.59 -9.34
CA MET A 194 3.48 8.62 -10.16
C MET A 194 4.08 9.75 -9.32
N ALA A 195 3.40 10.17 -8.25
CA ALA A 195 3.87 11.21 -7.36
C ALA A 195 5.05 10.73 -6.49
N ALA A 196 4.91 9.57 -5.83
CA ALA A 196 5.95 8.99 -4.99
C ALA A 196 7.25 8.71 -5.77
N ALA A 197 7.12 8.31 -7.04
CA ALA A 197 8.26 8.07 -7.92
C ALA A 197 9.12 9.33 -8.16
N ARG A 198 8.55 10.55 -8.07
CA ARG A 198 9.31 11.82 -8.21
C ARG A 198 10.34 12.03 -7.10
N HIS A 199 10.17 11.36 -5.96
CA HIS A 199 11.06 11.41 -4.79
C HIS A 199 11.77 10.09 -4.53
N HIS A 200 11.74 9.16 -5.49
CA HIS A 200 12.29 7.81 -5.34
C HIS A 200 11.79 7.07 -4.09
N CYS A 201 10.55 7.35 -3.67
CA CYS A 201 9.97 6.78 -2.45
C CYS A 201 9.47 5.35 -2.71
N SER A 202 10.38 4.37 -2.64
CA SER A 202 10.09 2.96 -2.92
C SER A 202 9.04 2.36 -1.99
N TYR A 203 8.95 2.85 -0.75
CA TYR A 203 7.92 2.46 0.21
C TYR A 203 6.51 2.75 -0.33
N LEU A 204 6.22 4.00 -0.70
CA LEU A 204 4.90 4.39 -1.20
C LEU A 204 4.59 3.78 -2.57
N VAL A 205 5.60 3.65 -3.43
CA VAL A 205 5.44 2.99 -4.74
C VAL A 205 5.00 1.53 -4.55
N GLN A 206 5.64 0.78 -3.65
CA GLN A 206 5.27 -0.62 -3.40
C GLN A 206 3.92 -0.75 -2.70
N LEU A 207 3.66 0.07 -1.69
CA LEU A 207 2.38 0.06 -0.97
C LEU A 207 1.22 0.32 -1.93
N HIS A 208 1.31 1.36 -2.76
CA HIS A 208 0.25 1.69 -3.71
C HIS A 208 0.22 0.80 -4.96
N ARG A 209 1.29 0.07 -5.27
CA ARG A 209 1.26 -1.01 -6.27
C ARG A 209 0.28 -2.11 -5.84
N CYS A 210 0.35 -2.54 -4.59
CA CYS A 210 -0.57 -3.55 -4.06
C CYS A 210 -2.02 -3.06 -4.11
N TRP A 211 -2.29 -1.84 -3.65
CA TRP A 211 -3.63 -1.24 -3.69
C TRP A 211 -4.16 -1.06 -5.12
N PHE A 212 -3.31 -0.65 -6.06
CA PHE A 212 -3.68 -0.52 -7.47
C PHE A 212 -4.16 -1.85 -8.06
N LEU A 213 -3.43 -2.93 -7.83
CA LEU A 213 -3.78 -4.26 -8.33
C LEU A 213 -5.05 -4.79 -7.67
N GLN A 214 -5.21 -4.60 -6.36
CA GLN A 214 -6.42 -4.98 -5.63
C GLN A 214 -7.67 -4.22 -6.12
N ALA A 215 -7.50 -2.97 -6.54
CA ALA A 215 -8.57 -2.16 -7.15
C ALA A 215 -8.87 -2.52 -8.62
N GLY A 216 -8.29 -3.61 -9.15
CA GLY A 216 -8.49 -4.08 -10.52
C GLY A 216 -7.66 -3.33 -11.57
N GLY A 217 -6.60 -2.65 -11.14
CA GLY A 217 -5.67 -1.97 -12.05
C GLY A 217 -4.91 -2.95 -12.95
N ASP A 218 -4.67 -2.53 -14.20
CA ASP A 218 -3.92 -3.31 -15.18
C ASP A 218 -2.43 -3.31 -14.86
N GLU A 219 -1.87 -4.50 -14.58
CA GLU A 219 -0.47 -4.69 -14.23
C GLU A 219 0.51 -4.15 -15.28
N SER A 220 0.11 -4.10 -16.56
CA SER A 220 0.97 -3.57 -17.63
C SER A 220 1.35 -2.10 -17.39
N TRP A 221 0.51 -1.31 -16.70
CA TRP A 221 0.81 0.10 -16.39
C TRP A 221 2.01 0.25 -15.46
N LEU A 222 2.30 -0.79 -14.68
CA LEU A 222 3.38 -0.80 -13.68
C LEU A 222 4.76 -1.08 -14.30
N GLN A 223 4.83 -1.35 -15.61
CA GLN A 223 6.08 -1.48 -16.36
C GLN A 223 6.73 -0.13 -16.65
N GLY A 224 5.98 0.96 -16.53
CA GLY A 224 6.48 2.33 -16.65
C GLY A 224 5.38 3.29 -17.08
N LEU A 225 5.65 4.60 -16.95
CA LEU A 225 4.68 5.64 -17.29
C LEU A 225 4.21 5.56 -18.76
N HIS A 226 5.07 5.09 -19.66
CA HIS A 226 4.76 4.92 -21.09
C HIS A 226 3.66 3.88 -21.37
N CYS A 227 3.44 2.93 -20.45
CA CYS A 227 2.38 1.92 -20.52
C CYS A 227 1.04 2.40 -19.96
N ALA A 228 0.99 3.57 -19.30
CA ALA A 228 -0.24 4.12 -18.75
C ALA A 228 -1.11 4.81 -19.82
N PRO A 229 -2.44 4.92 -19.59
CA PRO A 229 -3.35 5.66 -20.45
C PRO A 229 -2.82 7.07 -20.76
N PRO A 230 -2.99 7.56 -22.00
CA PRO A 230 -2.50 8.88 -22.38
C PRO A 230 -3.02 9.97 -21.43
N LYS A 231 -4.29 9.92 -21.01
CA LYS A 231 -4.86 10.82 -19.99
C LYS A 231 -4.01 10.94 -18.72
N LEU A 232 -3.51 9.83 -18.16
CA LEU A 232 -2.65 9.84 -16.97
C LEU A 232 -1.24 10.37 -17.28
N ARG A 233 -0.66 10.01 -18.42
CA ARG A 233 0.67 10.50 -18.84
C ARG A 233 0.73 12.03 -18.92
N ARG A 234 -0.38 12.66 -19.33
CA ARG A 234 -0.49 14.12 -19.41
C ARG A 234 -0.35 14.83 -18.06
N LEU A 235 -0.54 14.15 -16.92
CA LEU A 235 -0.24 14.73 -15.60
C LEU A 235 1.26 14.93 -15.33
N GLY A 236 2.15 14.34 -16.14
CA GLY A 236 3.60 14.36 -15.94
C GLY A 236 4.21 15.75 -15.68
N PRO A 237 3.96 16.76 -16.54
CA PRO A 237 4.46 18.12 -16.34
C PRO A 237 4.03 18.73 -15.00
N ILE A 238 2.75 18.68 -14.66
CA ILE A 238 2.25 19.23 -13.38
C ILE A 238 2.80 18.44 -12.19
N ASN A 239 2.83 17.10 -12.24
CA ASN A 239 3.42 16.27 -11.19
C ASN A 239 4.88 16.69 -10.92
N LYS A 240 5.68 16.88 -11.97
CA LYS A 240 7.06 17.35 -11.86
C LYS A 240 7.16 18.75 -11.25
N LEU A 241 6.29 19.68 -11.64
CA LEU A 241 6.30 21.03 -11.09
C LEU A 241 5.90 21.02 -9.61
N LEU A 242 4.79 20.37 -9.25
CA LEU A 242 4.30 20.29 -7.88
C LEU A 242 5.35 19.69 -6.93
N ALA A 243 6.05 18.64 -7.36
CA ALA A 243 7.05 17.95 -6.55
C ALA A 243 8.30 18.80 -6.26
N HIS A 244 8.71 19.68 -7.20
CA HIS A 244 10.06 20.25 -7.20
C HIS A 244 10.09 21.79 -7.20
N ARG A 245 9.18 22.43 -7.95
CA ARG A 245 9.12 23.89 -8.13
C ARG A 245 7.66 24.35 -8.35
N PRO A 246 6.79 24.23 -7.34
CA PRO A 246 5.35 24.47 -7.49
C PRO A 246 5.02 25.91 -7.92
N TRP A 247 5.87 26.89 -7.60
CA TRP A 247 5.71 28.30 -8.01
C TRP A 247 5.84 28.55 -9.52
N LEU A 248 6.31 27.57 -10.30
CA LEU A 248 6.36 27.65 -11.77
C LEU A 248 5.07 27.16 -12.45
N LEU A 249 4.10 26.68 -11.67
CA LEU A 249 2.79 26.29 -12.21
C LEU A 249 2.08 27.53 -12.77
N SER A 250 1.55 27.41 -13.98
CA SER A 250 0.91 28.50 -14.71
C SER A 250 -0.46 28.08 -15.27
N PRO A 251 -1.34 29.03 -15.63
CA PRO A 251 -2.65 28.73 -16.20
C PRO A 251 -2.59 27.85 -17.47
N GLU A 252 -1.54 27.97 -18.27
CA GLU A 252 -1.36 27.20 -19.51
C GLU A 252 -1.26 25.70 -19.23
N HIS A 253 -0.60 25.31 -18.13
CA HIS A 253 -0.51 23.91 -17.72
C HIS A 253 -1.90 23.33 -17.40
N ILE A 254 -2.78 24.13 -16.80
CA ILE A 254 -4.15 23.73 -16.50
C ILE A 254 -4.97 23.67 -17.78
N GLN A 255 -4.86 24.69 -18.63
CA GLN A 255 -5.55 24.78 -19.91
C GLN A 255 -5.24 23.57 -20.79
N GLU A 256 -3.98 23.14 -20.86
CA GLU A 256 -3.59 21.97 -21.63
C GLU A 256 -4.40 20.73 -21.22
N LEU A 257 -4.56 20.47 -19.91
CA LEU A 257 -5.25 19.29 -19.40
C LEU A 257 -6.77 19.33 -19.60
N VAL A 258 -7.38 20.52 -19.52
CA VAL A 258 -8.85 20.69 -19.58
C VAL A 258 -9.37 21.10 -20.96
N SER A 259 -8.48 21.25 -21.95
CA SER A 259 -8.83 21.76 -23.29
C SER A 259 -9.96 20.94 -23.96
N PRO A 260 -11.02 21.59 -24.46
CA PRO A 260 -12.11 20.92 -25.18
C PRO A 260 -11.60 20.22 -26.45
N GLY A 261 -12.20 19.08 -26.81
CA GLY A 261 -11.92 18.36 -28.06
C GLY A 261 -10.83 17.28 -28.00
N SER A 262 -10.15 17.12 -26.86
CA SER A 262 -9.28 15.96 -26.61
C SER A 262 -10.09 14.80 -26.04
N GLU A 263 -9.90 13.58 -26.57
CA GLU A 263 -10.48 12.35 -26.00
C GLU A 263 -9.96 12.11 -24.57
N ASP A 264 -8.67 12.40 -24.33
CA ASP A 264 -8.00 12.31 -23.02
C ASP A 264 -8.12 13.57 -22.15
N ARG A 265 -9.23 14.32 -22.26
CA ARG A 265 -9.42 15.55 -21.46
C ARG A 265 -9.68 15.25 -19.99
N TRP A 266 -9.14 16.09 -19.12
CA TRP A 266 -9.49 16.13 -17.71
C TRP A 266 -10.68 17.05 -17.49
N SER A 267 -11.70 16.58 -16.78
CA SER A 267 -12.65 17.49 -16.15
C SER A 267 -11.98 18.23 -14.99
N LEU A 268 -12.52 19.39 -14.59
CA LEU A 268 -11.98 20.14 -13.47
C LEU A 268 -12.05 19.34 -12.15
N ALA A 269 -13.13 18.57 -11.96
CA ALA A 269 -13.29 17.72 -10.77
C ALA A 269 -12.22 16.62 -10.69
N GLU A 270 -11.99 15.90 -11.79
CA GLU A 270 -10.92 14.90 -11.87
C GLU A 270 -9.53 15.54 -11.64
N LEU A 271 -9.27 16.70 -12.25
CA LEU A 271 -7.98 17.37 -12.15
C LEU A 271 -7.70 17.84 -10.72
N ILE A 272 -8.69 18.41 -10.04
CA ILE A 272 -8.55 18.82 -8.64
C ILE A 272 -8.25 17.62 -7.75
N GLN A 273 -8.98 16.51 -7.90
CA GLN A 273 -8.69 15.29 -7.13
C GLN A 273 -7.28 14.77 -7.42
N ALA A 274 -6.85 14.75 -8.68
CA ALA A 274 -5.50 14.34 -9.05
C ALA A 274 -4.43 15.24 -8.43
N VAL A 275 -4.58 16.55 -8.48
CA VAL A 275 -3.63 17.51 -7.88
C VAL A 275 -3.54 17.32 -6.36
N VAL A 276 -4.66 17.09 -5.68
CA VAL A 276 -4.65 16.80 -4.24
C VAL A 276 -3.92 15.49 -3.94
N LEU A 277 -4.16 14.43 -4.73
CA LEU A 277 -3.45 13.16 -4.61
C LEU A 277 -1.94 13.33 -4.83
N LEU A 278 -1.52 14.08 -5.86
CA LEU A 278 -0.12 14.37 -6.13
C LEU A 278 0.54 15.07 -4.93
N ALA A 279 -0.05 16.19 -4.47
CA ALA A 279 0.49 16.98 -3.37
C ALA A 279 0.53 16.19 -2.04
N HIS A 280 -0.53 15.43 -1.73
CA HIS A 280 -0.58 14.53 -0.56
C HIS A 280 0.53 13.48 -0.61
N SER A 281 0.81 12.92 -1.79
CA SER A 281 1.82 11.88 -1.95
C SER A 281 3.24 12.43 -1.90
N HIS A 282 3.46 13.65 -2.41
CA HIS A 282 4.75 14.35 -2.28
C HIS A 282 5.07 14.64 -0.82
N SER A 283 4.10 15.18 -0.06
CA SER A 283 4.30 15.44 1.38
C SER A 283 4.51 14.15 2.17
N LEU A 284 3.76 13.08 1.84
CA LEU A 284 3.93 11.78 2.48
C LEU A 284 5.28 11.14 2.14
N SER A 285 5.82 11.37 0.93
CA SER A 285 7.18 10.93 0.58
C SER A 285 8.22 11.59 1.48
N SER A 286 8.06 12.89 1.77
CA SER A 286 8.93 13.60 2.73
C SER A 286 8.80 13.04 4.14
N PHE A 287 7.59 12.65 4.57
CA PHE A 287 7.39 12.00 5.86
C PHE A 287 8.10 10.63 5.93
N VAL A 288 7.94 9.79 4.91
CA VAL A 288 8.60 8.47 4.84
C VAL A 288 10.12 8.61 4.96
N TRP A 289 10.71 9.54 4.21
CA TRP A 289 12.14 9.80 4.29
C TRP A 289 12.56 10.44 5.61
N GLY A 290 11.81 11.43 6.09
CA GLY A 290 12.12 12.18 7.31
C GLY A 290 12.02 11.35 8.58
N CYS A 291 11.12 10.37 8.60
CA CYS A 291 10.94 9.43 9.70
C CYS A 291 11.69 8.11 9.50
N GLY A 292 12.44 7.95 8.40
CA GLY A 292 13.19 6.74 8.11
C GLY A 292 12.30 5.49 8.12
N VAL A 293 11.11 5.58 7.53
CA VAL A 293 10.13 4.49 7.54
C VAL A 293 10.70 3.28 6.80
N ASN A 294 10.73 2.13 7.48
CA ASN A 294 11.26 0.90 6.92
C ASN A 294 10.26 0.27 5.93
N PRO A 295 10.74 -0.48 4.92
CA PRO A 295 9.87 -1.29 4.06
C PRO A 295 8.97 -2.21 4.88
N GLU A 296 7.73 -2.39 4.41
CA GLU A 296 6.83 -3.40 4.97
C GLU A 296 7.41 -4.81 4.72
N PRO A 297 7.20 -5.77 5.63
CA PRO A 297 7.59 -7.17 5.43
C PRO A 297 7.13 -7.76 4.08
N ASP A 298 5.96 -7.39 3.57
CA ASP A 298 5.39 -7.86 2.29
C ASP A 298 5.94 -7.11 1.06
N HIS A 299 6.84 -6.15 1.23
CA HIS A 299 7.55 -5.50 0.12
C HIS A 299 8.70 -6.38 -0.41
N MET A 300 9.05 -6.22 -1.69
CA MET A 300 10.10 -7.01 -2.38
C MET A 300 11.50 -6.92 -1.74
N ALA A 301 11.73 -5.90 -0.92
CA ALA A 301 12.97 -5.70 -0.15
C ALA A 301 12.70 -5.58 1.36
N GLY A 302 11.56 -6.13 1.81
CA GLY A 302 11.13 -6.09 3.21
C GLY A 302 11.45 -7.36 4.00
N HIS A 303 11.70 -8.47 3.31
CA HIS A 303 11.94 -9.78 3.93
C HIS A 303 13.05 -10.57 3.23
N ALA A 304 13.54 -11.61 3.91
CA ALA A 304 14.37 -12.66 3.34
C ALA A 304 14.03 -14.03 3.94
N PHE A 305 14.10 -15.09 3.13
CA PHE A 305 13.91 -16.48 3.59
C PHE A 305 15.16 -17.08 4.24
N GLN A 306 16.32 -16.43 4.05
CA GLN A 306 17.59 -16.81 4.68
C GLN A 306 18.23 -15.57 5.32
N PRO A 307 18.88 -15.72 6.47
CA PRO A 307 19.61 -14.62 7.07
C PRO A 307 20.68 -14.13 6.08
N PRO A 308 20.81 -12.82 5.84
CA PRO A 308 21.84 -12.30 4.97
C PRO A 308 23.20 -12.77 5.48
N SER A 309 24.02 -13.33 4.57
CA SER A 309 25.38 -13.75 4.90
C SER A 309 26.11 -12.58 5.57
N PRO A 310 26.87 -12.80 6.66
CA PRO A 310 27.51 -11.72 7.43
C PRO A 310 28.49 -10.84 6.64
N SER A 311 28.78 -11.18 5.38
CA SER A 311 29.57 -10.41 4.41
C SER A 311 28.78 -9.33 3.64
N ALA A 312 27.45 -9.31 3.69
CA ALA A 312 26.63 -8.30 3.03
C ALA A 312 26.39 -7.09 3.95
N ARG A 313 27.37 -6.19 4.04
CA ARG A 313 27.14 -4.89 4.69
C ARG A 313 26.14 -4.07 3.85
N PRO A 314 25.11 -3.44 4.44
CA PRO A 314 24.31 -2.45 3.73
C PRO A 314 25.21 -1.25 3.42
N SER A 315 25.57 -1.08 2.15
CA SER A 315 26.32 0.08 1.67
C SER A 315 25.39 1.28 1.58
N HIS A 316 25.01 1.84 2.72
CA HIS A 316 24.47 3.19 2.80
C HIS A 316 25.45 4.04 3.61
N SER A 317 26.41 4.62 2.91
CA SER A 317 27.12 5.82 3.35
C SER A 317 27.13 6.77 2.15
N PRO A 318 26.69 8.03 2.32
CA PRO A 318 26.73 9.01 1.25
C PRO A 318 28.18 9.46 1.07
N MET A 319 28.84 9.01 0.01
CA MET A 319 30.13 9.58 -0.39
C MET A 319 29.88 10.88 -1.17
N PRO A 320 30.65 11.94 -0.94
CA PRO A 320 30.62 13.13 -1.78
C PRO A 320 31.28 12.82 -3.12
N GLU A 321 30.63 13.18 -4.22
CA GLU A 321 31.24 13.17 -5.54
C GLU A 321 32.28 14.29 -5.62
N ASP A 322 33.54 13.94 -5.91
CA ASP A 322 34.31 14.73 -6.87
C ASP A 322 35.51 13.99 -7.50
N ALA A 323 35.61 14.21 -8.82
CA ALA A 323 36.78 14.21 -9.69
C ALA A 323 37.62 12.92 -9.96
N ALA A 324 37.45 12.43 -11.19
CA ALA A 324 38.50 12.20 -12.21
C ALA A 324 38.93 10.77 -12.59
N SER A 325 38.68 10.50 -13.89
CA SER A 325 39.50 9.80 -14.89
C SER A 325 39.67 8.27 -14.90
N ARG A 326 39.08 7.70 -15.96
CA ARG A 326 39.63 6.74 -16.95
C ARG A 326 40.47 5.57 -16.43
N THR A 327 39.93 4.35 -16.58
CA THR A 327 40.48 3.29 -17.46
C THR A 327 39.45 2.16 -17.62
N GLY A 328 39.37 1.60 -18.82
CA GLY A 328 38.40 0.57 -19.19
C GLY A 328 38.73 -0.83 -18.65
N GLY A 329 37.69 -1.66 -18.64
CA GLY A 329 37.74 -3.08 -18.31
C GLY A 329 36.34 -3.65 -18.40
N SER A 330 36.09 -4.41 -19.47
CA SER A 330 34.88 -5.19 -19.70
C SER A 330 34.71 -6.23 -18.59
N ASP A 331 33.52 -6.30 -17.99
CA ASP A 331 32.91 -7.58 -17.60
C ASP A 331 31.39 -7.44 -17.50
N ALA A 332 30.71 -8.31 -18.24
CA ALA A 332 29.27 -8.40 -18.30
C ALA A 332 28.74 -9.19 -17.10
N VAL A 333 27.96 -8.52 -16.25
CA VAL A 333 27.04 -9.17 -15.32
C VAL A 333 25.67 -8.54 -15.51
N THR A 334 24.74 -9.36 -15.98
CA THR A 334 23.33 -9.06 -16.18
C THR A 334 22.65 -8.81 -14.84
N GLY A 335 22.56 -7.55 -14.44
CA GLY A 335 21.63 -7.06 -13.41
C GLY A 335 20.36 -6.57 -14.08
N VAL A 336 19.23 -7.20 -13.76
CA VAL A 336 17.89 -6.74 -14.16
C VAL A 336 17.68 -5.34 -13.58
N ARG A 337 17.71 -4.33 -14.45
CA ARG A 337 17.33 -2.96 -14.09
C ARG A 337 15.85 -2.95 -13.74
N GLY A 338 15.53 -2.45 -12.54
CA GLY A 338 14.15 -2.05 -12.22
C GLY A 338 13.66 -0.97 -13.20
N PRO A 339 12.34 -0.83 -13.38
CA PRO A 339 11.77 0.09 -14.36
C PRO A 339 12.26 1.53 -14.09
N GLU A 340 12.90 2.12 -15.11
CA GLU A 340 13.39 3.49 -15.07
C GLU A 340 12.20 4.45 -15.12
N TRP A 341 11.71 4.89 -13.97
CA TRP A 341 10.64 5.89 -13.82
C TRP A 341 11.08 7.32 -14.17
N ARG A 342 12.06 7.49 -15.08
CA ARG A 342 12.56 8.81 -15.48
C ARG A 342 11.73 9.37 -16.63
N SER A 343 11.01 10.45 -16.36
CA SER A 343 10.55 11.43 -17.36
C SER A 343 10.58 12.83 -16.75
#